data_AF-A0AAW8HRF6-F1
#
_entry.id   AF-A0AAW8HRF6-F1
#
_cell.length_a   1.000
_cell.length_b   1.000
_cell.length_c   1.000
_cell.angle_alpha   90.00
_cell.angle_beta   90.00
_cell.angle_gamma   90.00
#
_symmetry.space_group_name_H-M   'P 1'
#
loop_
_entity.id
_entity.type
_entity.pdbx_description
1 polymer ?
#
loop_
_entity_poly.entity_id
_entity_poly.type
_entity_poly.pdbx_seq_one_letter_code
_entity_poly.pdbx_strand_id
1 'polypeptide(L)'
;MFKSLVFSLLFLTFSFRAVDAVAALSIESYNSQEKVSGVVNDKAIIGDLKNVLGKDYSTFIGNFDVFGEPHKTADGGLFIEGWLQDLYLENASAFVIYPDGTIYSAWVVPESNVIHYKSSVKGGVVNKDIKLWAARFKNMNFGSVDDKREENADTEYFSTKSFLIKLATVCPAGGYCNDATYHATRKSDGAAVTLKGTATREDCGRKQCPVISYKFKNGKTVYMLSKLDNSLVIIENNKVIMQQNGSWQRSEN
;
A
#
# COMPACT_ATOMS: atom_id res chain seq x y z
N MET A 1 14.08 7.73 88.55
CA MET A 1 14.51 8.17 87.21
C MET A 1 14.79 6.93 86.37
N PHE A 2 13.85 6.51 85.51
CA PHE A 2 14.07 5.44 84.54
C PHE A 2 13.71 6.00 83.16
N LYS A 3 14.72 6.21 82.31
CA LYS A 3 14.54 6.62 80.91
C LYS A 3 14.36 5.35 80.07
N SER A 4 13.17 5.21 79.47
CA SER A 4 12.88 4.22 78.43
C SER A 4 13.60 4.63 77.14
N LEU A 5 14.43 3.74 76.60
CA LEU A 5 15.07 3.88 75.29
C LEU A 5 14.20 3.12 74.28
N VAL A 6 13.47 3.86 73.45
CA VAL A 6 12.70 3.29 72.35
C VAL A 6 13.65 3.13 71.16
N PHE A 7 13.96 1.88 70.81
CA PHE A 7 14.76 1.53 69.64
C PHE A 7 13.83 1.43 68.42
N SER A 8 13.78 2.49 67.60
CA SER A 8 13.08 2.45 66.31
C SER A 8 13.90 1.64 65.30
N LEU A 9 13.45 0.43 64.98
CA LEU A 9 13.90 -0.29 63.80
C LEU A 9 13.35 0.40 62.54
N LEU A 10 14.21 1.09 61.79
CA LEU A 10 13.91 1.47 60.41
C LEU A 10 14.01 0.21 59.52
N PHE A 11 12.87 -0.34 59.13
CA PHE A 11 12.80 -1.29 58.02
C PHE A 11 13.01 -0.53 56.70
N LEU A 12 14.22 -0.62 56.13
CA LEU A 12 14.50 -0.16 54.78
C LEU A 12 13.85 -1.16 53.81
N THR A 13 12.61 -0.91 53.39
CA THR A 13 11.96 -1.69 52.33
C THR A 13 12.55 -1.27 50.99
N PHE A 14 13.58 -2.00 50.56
CA PHE A 14 14.10 -1.90 49.20
C PHE A 14 13.01 -2.39 48.25
N SER A 15 12.24 -1.45 47.69
CA SER A 15 11.28 -1.74 46.63
C SER A 15 12.06 -2.08 45.37
N PHE A 16 12.39 -3.37 45.20
CA PHE A 16 12.80 -3.89 43.91
C PHE A 16 11.62 -3.70 42.95
N ARG A 17 11.67 -2.66 42.12
CA ARG A 17 10.80 -2.58 40.95
C ARG A 17 11.19 -3.74 40.05
N ALA A 18 10.30 -4.71 39.89
CA ALA A 18 10.40 -5.66 38.79
C ALA A 18 10.45 -4.84 37.50
N VAL A 19 11.59 -4.87 36.82
CA VAL A 19 11.67 -4.41 35.44
C VAL A 19 10.99 -5.52 34.65
N ASP A 20 9.78 -5.29 34.18
CA ASP A 20 9.10 -6.23 33.30
C ASP A 20 9.99 -6.42 32.06
N ALA A 21 10.59 -7.60 31.94
CA ALA A 21 11.33 -7.97 30.76
C ALA A 21 10.33 -8.07 29.61
N VAL A 22 10.34 -7.09 28.71
CA VAL A 22 9.58 -7.18 27.46
C VAL A 22 10.12 -8.38 26.70
N ALA A 23 9.27 -9.40 26.50
CA ALA A 23 9.65 -10.58 25.74
C ALA A 23 10.03 -10.13 24.32
N ALA A 24 11.25 -10.46 23.91
CA ALA A 24 11.74 -10.12 22.58
C ALA A 24 10.91 -10.84 21.50
N LEU A 25 10.57 -10.12 20.43
CA LEU A 25 9.90 -10.69 19.27
C LEU A 25 10.79 -11.74 18.61
N SER A 26 10.20 -12.89 18.27
CA SER A 26 10.89 -14.00 17.59
C SER A 26 10.98 -13.78 16.08
N ILE A 27 11.59 -12.66 15.67
CA ILE A 27 11.62 -12.22 14.27
C ILE A 27 12.41 -13.19 13.38
N GLU A 28 13.45 -13.83 13.90
CA GLU A 28 14.32 -14.73 13.13
C GLU A 28 13.54 -15.93 12.54
N SER A 29 12.41 -16.30 13.14
CA SER A 29 11.56 -17.36 12.62
C SER A 29 10.98 -17.07 11.23
N TYR A 30 10.95 -15.79 10.82
CA TYR A 30 10.44 -15.33 9.52
C TYR A 30 11.54 -15.08 8.48
N ASN A 31 12.81 -15.31 8.82
CA ASN A 31 13.96 -15.09 7.93
C ASN A 31 14.15 -16.23 6.90
N SER A 32 13.08 -16.58 6.19
CA SER A 32 13.13 -17.49 5.04
C SER A 32 11.97 -17.21 4.09
N GLN A 33 12.16 -17.52 2.80
CA GLN A 33 11.14 -17.30 1.77
C GLN A 33 9.81 -18.02 2.09
N GLU A 34 9.84 -19.19 2.72
CA GLU A 34 8.62 -19.98 3.02
C GLU A 34 7.85 -19.43 4.22
N LYS A 35 8.55 -18.72 5.12
CA LYS A 35 7.99 -18.27 6.41
C LYS A 35 7.68 -16.79 6.44
N VAL A 36 8.30 -15.98 5.58
CA VAL A 36 8.18 -14.52 5.60
C VAL A 36 6.74 -14.03 5.56
N SER A 37 5.84 -14.69 4.82
CA SER A 37 4.42 -14.30 4.76
C SER A 37 3.68 -14.47 6.10
N GLY A 38 4.22 -15.27 7.02
CA GLY A 38 3.71 -15.39 8.39
C GLY A 38 3.86 -14.11 9.20
N VAL A 39 4.80 -13.23 8.83
CA VAL A 39 5.10 -12.01 9.61
C VAL A 39 3.93 -11.02 9.62
N VAL A 40 3.17 -10.96 8.53
CA VAL A 40 1.97 -10.10 8.42
C VAL A 40 0.72 -10.73 9.03
N ASN A 41 0.85 -11.94 9.59
CA ASN A 41 -0.18 -12.66 10.34
C ASN A 41 0.13 -12.74 11.85
N ASP A 42 1.33 -12.34 12.28
CA ASP A 42 1.71 -12.31 13.69
C ASP A 42 1.03 -11.14 14.40
N LYS A 43 0.29 -11.44 15.47
CA LYS A 43 -0.51 -10.43 16.18
C LYS A 43 0.33 -9.34 16.86
N ALA A 44 1.49 -9.69 17.39
CA ALA A 44 2.36 -8.73 18.05
C ALA A 44 2.96 -7.78 17.01
N ILE A 45 3.48 -8.34 15.91
CA ILE A 45 4.06 -7.55 14.81
C ILE A 45 3.01 -6.66 14.14
N ILE A 46 1.80 -7.17 13.89
CA ILE A 46 0.67 -6.37 13.38
C ILE A 46 0.33 -5.24 14.35
N GLY A 47 0.35 -5.50 15.65
CA GLY A 47 0.12 -4.50 16.69
C GLY A 47 1.14 -3.35 16.59
N ASP A 48 2.42 -3.68 16.53
CA ASP A 48 3.50 -2.70 16.44
C ASP A 48 3.47 -1.92 15.11
N LEU A 49 3.21 -2.60 14.00
CA LEU A 49 3.01 -1.96 12.69
C LEU A 49 1.84 -0.97 12.72
N LYS A 50 0.69 -1.35 13.30
CA LYS A 50 -0.46 -0.44 13.45
C LYS A 50 -0.15 0.75 14.35
N ASN A 51 0.61 0.54 15.43
CA ASN A 51 1.03 1.62 16.32
C ASN A 51 1.92 2.65 15.60
N VAL A 52 2.83 2.19 14.75
CA VAL A 52 3.73 3.06 13.98
C VAL A 52 3.02 3.73 12.79
N LEU A 53 2.26 2.96 12.02
CA LEU A 53 1.67 3.41 10.75
C LEU A 53 0.34 4.15 10.94
N GLY A 54 -0.42 3.82 11.98
CA GLY A 54 -1.74 4.41 12.25
C GLY A 54 -2.68 4.26 11.06
N LYS A 55 -3.23 5.38 10.58
CA LYS A 55 -4.12 5.41 9.41
C LYS A 55 -3.50 4.87 8.12
N ASP A 56 -2.18 4.89 8.00
CA ASP A 56 -1.47 4.45 6.78
C ASP A 56 -1.22 2.94 6.76
N TYR A 57 -1.55 2.22 7.85
CA TYR A 57 -1.35 0.78 7.96
C TYR A 57 -2.04 0.01 6.82
N SER A 58 -3.28 0.38 6.49
CA SER A 58 -4.05 -0.33 5.46
C SER A 58 -3.42 -0.20 4.07
N THR A 59 -2.88 0.97 3.75
CA THR A 59 -2.18 1.23 2.48
C THR A 59 -0.85 0.49 2.45
N PHE A 60 -0.09 0.58 3.54
CA PHE A 60 1.19 -0.13 3.68
C PHE A 60 1.04 -1.64 3.53
N ILE A 61 0.12 -2.26 4.28
CA ILE A 61 -0.04 -3.72 4.32
C ILE A 61 -0.69 -4.25 3.03
N GLY A 62 -1.46 -3.42 2.34
CA GLY A 62 -2.10 -3.76 1.08
C GLY A 62 -1.11 -4.10 -0.04
N ASN A 63 0.18 -3.81 0.15
CA ASN A 63 1.22 -4.13 -0.82
C ASN A 63 1.83 -5.52 -0.64
N PHE A 64 1.39 -6.35 0.30
CA PHE A 64 2.03 -7.65 0.59
C PHE A 64 1.31 -8.84 -0.07
N ASP A 65 1.17 -8.82 -1.40
CA ASP A 65 0.69 -9.99 -2.17
C ASP A 65 1.84 -10.96 -2.47
N VAL A 66 2.99 -10.42 -2.86
CA VAL A 66 4.24 -11.15 -3.09
C VAL A 66 5.27 -10.65 -2.08
N PHE A 67 6.04 -11.57 -1.52
CA PHE A 67 7.10 -11.28 -0.57
C PHE A 67 8.46 -11.42 -1.24
N GLY A 68 9.32 -10.44 -1.00
CA GLY A 68 10.75 -10.56 -1.31
C GLY A 68 11.44 -11.55 -0.37
N GLU A 69 12.64 -11.95 -0.75
CA GLU A 69 13.49 -12.75 0.14
C GLU A 69 13.85 -11.88 1.36
N PRO A 70 13.47 -12.30 2.58
CA PRO A 70 13.81 -11.56 3.77
C PRO A 70 15.31 -11.68 4.04
N HIS A 71 15.89 -10.70 4.72
CA HIS A 71 17.27 -10.81 5.18
C HIS A 71 17.50 -10.10 6.50
N LYS A 72 18.48 -10.59 7.24
CA LYS A 72 18.93 -9.97 8.48
C LYS A 72 19.75 -8.72 8.20
N THR A 73 19.42 -7.62 8.85
CA THR A 73 20.20 -6.39 8.77
C THR A 73 21.47 -6.50 9.63
N ALA A 74 22.51 -5.73 9.29
CA ALA A 74 23.80 -5.79 9.97
C ALA A 74 23.72 -5.43 11.47
N ASP A 75 22.71 -4.67 11.86
CA ASP A 75 22.44 -4.22 13.23
C ASP A 75 21.36 -5.06 13.94
N GLY A 76 20.98 -6.21 13.39
CA GLY A 76 20.18 -7.22 14.09
C GLY A 76 18.67 -7.15 13.90
N GLY A 77 18.18 -6.33 12.98
CA GLY A 77 16.79 -6.34 12.53
C GLY A 77 16.55 -7.38 11.43
N LEU A 78 15.27 -7.56 11.07
CA LEU A 78 14.84 -8.36 9.94
C LEU A 78 14.20 -7.42 8.90
N PHE A 79 14.80 -7.35 7.71
CA PHE A 79 14.23 -6.65 6.57
C PHE A 79 13.24 -7.56 5.85
N ILE A 80 12.07 -7.00 5.56
CA ILE A 80 10.98 -7.63 4.85
C ILE A 80 10.45 -6.63 3.83
N GLU A 81 10.16 -7.11 2.64
CA GLU A 81 9.46 -6.32 1.63
C GLU A 81 8.36 -7.13 0.94
N GLY A 82 7.42 -6.39 0.39
CA GLY A 82 6.36 -6.94 -0.44
C GLY A 82 5.87 -5.95 -1.48
N TRP A 83 5.27 -6.51 -2.52
CA TRP A 83 4.63 -5.75 -3.58
C TRP A 83 3.34 -6.46 -4.04
N LEU A 84 2.43 -5.67 -4.62
CA LEU A 84 1.31 -6.25 -5.34
C LEU A 84 1.86 -7.07 -6.51
N GLN A 85 1.26 -8.23 -6.79
CA GLN A 85 1.69 -9.06 -7.91
C GLN A 85 1.75 -8.22 -9.20
N ASP A 86 2.87 -8.33 -9.92
CA ASP A 86 3.22 -7.57 -11.13
C ASP A 86 3.57 -6.06 -10.96
N LEU A 87 3.50 -5.49 -9.75
CA LEU A 87 3.75 -4.05 -9.49
C LEU A 87 5.00 -3.77 -8.63
N TYR A 88 6.04 -4.59 -8.76
CA TYR A 88 7.27 -4.51 -7.94
C TYR A 88 7.91 -3.10 -7.91
N LEU A 89 7.89 -2.40 -9.04
CA LEU A 89 8.49 -1.09 -9.21
C LEU A 89 7.50 0.08 -9.09
N GLU A 90 6.24 -0.17 -8.76
CA GLU A 90 5.20 0.88 -8.79
C GLU A 90 4.39 0.94 -7.49
N ASN A 91 4.21 -0.21 -6.83
CA ASN A 91 3.45 -0.29 -5.60
C ASN A 91 4.06 -1.34 -4.66
N ALA A 92 4.78 -0.88 -3.65
CA ALA A 92 5.54 -1.75 -2.78
C ALA A 92 5.69 -1.16 -1.38
N SER A 93 5.90 -2.06 -0.42
CA SER A 93 6.16 -1.74 0.97
C SER A 93 7.37 -2.50 1.46
N ALA A 94 8.12 -1.90 2.38
CA ALA A 94 9.17 -2.57 3.12
C ALA A 94 9.18 -2.11 4.57
N PHE A 95 9.62 -3.00 5.45
CA PHE A 95 9.92 -2.65 6.82
C PHE A 95 11.12 -3.44 7.35
N VAL A 96 11.79 -2.85 8.32
CA VAL A 96 12.74 -3.51 9.20
C VAL A 96 12.12 -3.55 10.58
N ILE A 97 12.06 -4.74 11.19
CA ILE A 97 11.62 -4.94 12.57
C ILE A 97 12.77 -5.52 13.41
N TYR A 98 12.93 -5.01 14.62
CA TYR A 98 13.93 -5.49 15.58
C TYR A 98 13.26 -6.32 16.68
N PRO A 99 14.02 -7.15 17.42
CA PRO A 99 13.45 -7.96 18.50
C PRO A 99 12.81 -7.15 19.62
N ASP A 100 13.17 -5.88 19.78
CA ASP A 100 12.60 -4.96 20.77
C ASP A 100 11.31 -4.25 20.30
N GLY A 101 10.82 -4.57 19.10
CA GLY A 101 9.65 -3.93 18.50
C GLY A 101 9.96 -2.62 17.77
N THR A 102 11.25 -2.22 17.67
CA THR A 102 11.63 -1.08 16.84
C THR A 102 11.30 -1.37 15.38
N ILE A 103 10.63 -0.43 14.71
CA ILE A 103 10.21 -0.56 13.32
C ILE A 103 10.67 0.65 12.51
N TYR A 104 11.19 0.38 11.32
CA TYR A 104 11.33 1.34 10.24
C TYR A 104 10.52 0.83 9.06
N SER A 105 9.69 1.67 8.47
CA SER A 105 8.81 1.29 7.37
C SER A 105 8.88 2.34 6.27
N ALA A 106 8.73 1.86 5.04
CA ALA A 106 8.53 2.72 3.89
C ALA A 106 7.57 2.07 2.90
N TRP A 107 6.84 2.89 2.17
CA TRP A 107 5.97 2.42 1.10
C TRP A 107 5.89 3.44 -0.01
N VAL A 108 5.57 2.94 -1.19
CA VAL A 108 5.28 3.75 -2.36
C VAL A 108 3.97 3.25 -2.96
N VAL A 109 3.13 4.19 -3.35
CA VAL A 109 1.89 3.92 -4.09
C VAL A 109 1.87 4.80 -5.33
N PRO A 110 1.19 4.40 -6.42
CA PRO A 110 1.16 5.15 -7.67
C PRO A 110 0.63 6.59 -7.53
N GLU A 111 -0.15 6.88 -6.49
CA GLU A 111 -0.80 8.18 -6.28
C GLU A 111 0.12 9.25 -5.68
N SER A 112 1.19 8.88 -4.97
CA SER A 112 1.87 9.83 -4.08
C SER A 112 3.14 10.45 -4.64
N ASN A 113 3.65 9.96 -5.77
CA ASN A 113 4.93 10.36 -6.36
C ASN A 113 6.15 10.36 -5.41
N VAL A 114 5.98 9.94 -4.16
CA VAL A 114 6.94 10.05 -3.08
C VAL A 114 6.97 8.76 -2.29
N ILE A 115 8.16 8.42 -1.81
CA ILE A 115 8.32 7.34 -0.86
C ILE A 115 7.93 7.88 0.50
N HIS A 116 6.94 7.23 1.13
CA HIS A 116 6.54 7.55 2.49
C HIS A 116 7.42 6.77 3.47
N TYR A 117 7.71 7.38 4.62
CA TYR A 117 8.51 6.77 5.68
C TYR A 117 7.82 6.95 7.02
N LYS A 118 7.81 5.90 7.83
CA LYS A 118 7.41 5.96 9.24
C LYS A 118 8.26 5.03 10.08
N SER A 119 8.53 5.44 11.31
CA SER A 119 9.32 4.66 12.27
C SER A 119 8.82 4.89 13.70
N SER A 120 9.06 3.91 14.56
CA SER A 120 8.92 4.07 16.01
C SER A 120 10.00 4.98 16.61
N VAL A 121 11.12 5.19 15.91
CA VAL A 121 12.24 6.02 16.36
C VAL A 121 12.00 7.49 15.99
N LYS A 122 12.13 8.37 16.99
CA LYS A 122 12.03 9.82 16.79
C LYS A 122 13.31 10.37 16.14
N GLY A 123 13.18 11.41 15.32
CA GLY A 123 14.33 12.12 14.73
C GLY A 123 14.58 11.87 13.24
N GLY A 124 13.69 11.16 12.55
CA GLY A 124 13.72 11.05 11.09
C GLY A 124 14.89 10.24 10.51
N VAL A 125 15.58 9.46 11.36
CA VAL A 125 16.62 8.55 10.90
C VAL A 125 15.97 7.43 10.11
N VAL A 126 16.32 7.31 8.83
CA VAL A 126 15.87 6.19 7.99
C VAL A 126 16.92 5.08 8.04
N ASN A 127 16.47 3.87 8.36
CA ASN A 127 17.29 2.65 8.38
C ASN A 127 18.00 2.41 7.03
N LYS A 128 19.20 1.83 7.08
CA LYS A 128 20.07 1.63 5.91
C LYS A 128 19.43 0.73 4.84
N ASP A 129 18.83 -0.38 5.24
CA ASP A 129 18.16 -1.33 4.33
C ASP A 129 16.91 -0.72 3.70
N ILE A 130 16.15 0.07 4.47
CA ILE A 130 15.04 0.87 3.93
C ILE A 130 15.53 1.90 2.89
N LYS A 131 16.69 2.53 3.10
CA LYS A 131 17.29 3.42 2.08
C LYS A 131 17.73 2.67 0.84
N LEU A 132 18.30 1.47 0.99
CA LEU A 132 18.71 0.63 -0.15
C LEU A 132 17.50 0.20 -0.97
N TRP A 133 16.45 -0.26 -0.30
CA TRP A 133 15.15 -0.55 -0.92
C TRP A 133 14.61 0.69 -1.65
N ALA A 134 14.59 1.84 -0.99
CA ALA A 134 14.11 3.10 -1.56
C ALA A 134 14.94 3.58 -2.77
N ALA A 135 16.21 3.20 -2.88
CA ALA A 135 17.07 3.64 -3.99
C ALA A 135 16.59 3.12 -5.36
N ARG A 136 15.85 1.99 -5.39
CA ARG A 136 15.24 1.47 -6.64
C ARG A 136 14.20 2.41 -7.25
N PHE A 137 13.70 3.32 -6.42
CA PHE A 137 12.67 4.31 -6.71
C PHE A 137 13.24 5.71 -6.94
N LYS A 138 14.57 5.88 -6.91
CA LYS A 138 15.24 7.19 -7.00
C LYS A 138 14.96 7.96 -8.29
N ASN A 139 14.59 7.25 -9.37
CA ASN A 139 14.22 7.82 -10.66
C ASN A 139 12.72 7.74 -10.93
N MET A 140 11.90 7.54 -9.89
CA MET A 140 10.45 7.59 -10.04
C MET A 140 10.03 8.99 -10.45
N ASN A 141 9.75 9.13 -11.75
CA ASN A 141 8.89 10.16 -12.30
C ASN A 141 7.48 9.57 -12.36
N PHE A 142 6.89 9.30 -11.20
CA PHE A 142 5.44 9.31 -11.17
C PHE A 142 5.03 10.72 -11.60
N GLY A 143 4.25 10.83 -12.67
CA GLY A 143 4.10 12.08 -13.41
C GLY A 143 3.92 13.27 -12.49
N SER A 144 4.80 14.26 -12.61
CA SER A 144 4.63 15.57 -12.00
C SER A 144 3.21 16.04 -12.30
N VAL A 145 2.38 16.04 -11.27
CA VAL A 145 1.37 17.07 -11.10
C VAL A 145 2.20 18.35 -10.98
N ASP A 146 2.48 18.97 -12.11
CA ASP A 146 2.65 20.41 -12.09
C ASP A 146 1.32 20.91 -11.53
N ASP A 147 1.42 21.60 -10.39
CA ASP A 147 0.35 22.13 -9.57
C ASP A 147 -0.37 23.27 -10.30
N LYS A 148 -1.00 22.89 -11.41
CA LYS A 148 -1.95 23.66 -12.18
C LYS A 148 -3.06 22.70 -12.52
N ARG A 149 -4.00 22.58 -11.57
CA ARG A 149 -5.44 22.53 -11.86
C ARG A 149 -5.71 21.99 -13.28
N GLU A 150 -5.80 20.67 -13.42
CA GLU A 150 -6.39 20.08 -14.62
C GLU A 150 -7.87 20.46 -14.62
N GLU A 151 -8.15 21.67 -15.08
CA GLU A 151 -9.39 21.99 -15.75
C GLU A 151 -9.56 20.90 -16.81
N ASN A 152 -10.59 20.06 -16.61
CA ASN A 152 -11.13 19.04 -17.51
C ASN A 152 -10.68 17.58 -17.28
N ALA A 153 -10.52 17.13 -16.03
CA ALA A 153 -10.59 15.70 -15.73
C ALA A 153 -12.07 15.25 -15.60
N ASP A 154 -12.58 14.46 -16.55
CA ASP A 154 -13.93 13.87 -16.46
C ASP A 154 -13.89 12.59 -15.62
N THR A 155 -14.79 12.48 -14.65
CA THR A 155 -14.84 11.38 -13.69
C THR A 155 -16.14 10.61 -13.81
N GLU A 156 -16.03 9.31 -14.06
CA GLU A 156 -17.14 8.37 -14.13
C GLU A 156 -16.97 7.27 -13.08
N TYR A 157 -18.08 6.69 -12.64
CA TYR A 157 -18.07 5.56 -11.71
C TYR A 157 -18.71 4.35 -12.37
N PHE A 158 -18.13 3.17 -12.15
CA PHE A 158 -18.67 1.90 -12.62
C PHE A 158 -18.74 0.90 -11.47
N SER A 159 -19.93 0.37 -11.21
CA SER A 159 -20.19 -0.54 -10.09
C SER A 159 -20.55 -1.91 -10.62
N THR A 160 -19.81 -2.94 -10.22
CA THR A 160 -20.13 -4.35 -10.53
C THR A 160 -20.57 -5.08 -9.26
N LYS A 161 -20.83 -6.39 -9.36
CA LYS A 161 -21.03 -7.23 -8.18
C LYS A 161 -19.82 -7.20 -7.23
N SER A 162 -18.60 -7.16 -7.75
CA SER A 162 -17.38 -7.29 -6.95
C SER A 162 -16.60 -6.00 -6.75
N PHE A 163 -16.82 -4.96 -7.57
CA PHE A 163 -15.97 -3.76 -7.55
C PHE A 163 -16.78 -2.47 -7.56
N LEU A 164 -16.21 -1.44 -6.93
CA LEU A 164 -16.50 -0.05 -7.18
C LEU A 164 -15.31 0.53 -7.94
N ILE A 165 -15.56 1.09 -9.11
CA ILE A 165 -14.52 1.64 -9.98
C ILE A 165 -14.76 3.12 -10.16
N LYS A 166 -13.76 3.93 -9.87
CA LYS A 166 -13.69 5.34 -10.26
C LYS A 166 -12.76 5.42 -11.48
N LEU A 167 -13.26 6.01 -12.55
CA LEU A 167 -12.53 6.23 -13.78
C LEU A 167 -12.33 7.72 -13.98
N ALA A 168 -11.08 8.15 -14.08
CA ALA A 168 -10.72 9.53 -14.41
C ALA A 168 -10.10 9.58 -15.80
N THR A 169 -10.56 10.49 -16.65
CA THR A 169 -9.96 10.73 -17.97
C THR A 169 -9.35 12.11 -18.04
N VAL A 170 -8.11 12.20 -18.51
CA VAL A 170 -7.40 13.47 -18.64
C VAL A 170 -7.58 13.98 -20.07
N CYS A 171 -8.08 15.20 -20.20
CA CYS A 171 -8.33 15.84 -21.48
C CYS A 171 -7.29 16.95 -21.72
N PRO A 172 -6.33 16.78 -22.64
CA PRO A 172 -5.53 17.92 -23.08
C PRO A 172 -6.44 18.97 -23.74
N ALA A 173 -6.11 20.26 -23.58
CA ALA A 173 -6.90 21.36 -24.14
C ALA A 173 -7.11 21.18 -25.66
N GLY A 174 -8.36 21.01 -26.08
CA GLY A 174 -8.73 20.79 -27.49
C GLY A 174 -8.38 19.40 -28.05
N GLY A 175 -7.94 18.46 -27.21
CA GLY A 175 -7.54 17.11 -27.61
C GLY A 175 -8.50 16.00 -27.15
N TYR A 176 -8.14 14.76 -27.45
CA TYR A 176 -8.92 13.58 -27.08
C TYR A 176 -8.58 13.13 -25.67
N CYS A 177 -9.59 12.95 -24.82
CA CYS A 177 -9.43 12.34 -23.50
C CYS A 177 -9.26 10.82 -23.68
N ASN A 178 -8.05 10.42 -24.07
CA ASN A 178 -7.72 9.02 -24.32
C ASN A 178 -6.95 8.42 -23.15
N ASP A 179 -6.25 9.23 -22.36
CA ASP A 179 -5.58 8.75 -21.15
C ASP A 179 -6.61 8.58 -20.04
N ALA A 180 -6.60 7.41 -19.43
CA ALA A 180 -7.56 7.04 -18.40
C ALA A 180 -6.85 6.41 -17.20
N THR A 181 -7.31 6.76 -16.01
CA THR A 181 -6.89 6.19 -14.74
C THR A 181 -8.07 5.43 -14.13
N TYR A 182 -7.86 4.14 -13.91
CA TYR A 182 -8.80 3.20 -13.30
C TYR A 182 -8.44 3.03 -11.84
N HIS A 183 -9.34 3.38 -10.93
CA HIS A 183 -9.23 3.10 -9.50
C HIS A 183 -10.32 2.13 -9.10
N ALA A 184 -9.99 0.88 -8.82
CA ALA A 184 -10.96 -0.10 -8.37
C ALA A 184 -10.77 -0.46 -6.92
N THR A 185 -11.89 -0.54 -6.20
CA THR A 185 -11.97 -1.06 -4.84
C THR A 185 -12.84 -2.31 -4.86
N ARG A 186 -12.31 -3.42 -4.38
CA ARG A 186 -13.04 -4.68 -4.24
C ARG A 186 -13.98 -4.60 -3.03
N LYS A 187 -15.25 -4.94 -3.23
CA LYS A 187 -16.30 -4.80 -2.21
C LYS A 187 -16.18 -5.78 -1.05
N SER A 188 -15.53 -6.93 -1.24
CA SER A 188 -15.43 -7.98 -0.23
C SER A 188 -14.47 -7.65 0.91
N ASP A 189 -13.36 -6.97 0.59
CA ASP A 189 -12.24 -6.76 1.51
C ASP A 189 -11.68 -5.32 1.47
N GLY A 190 -12.19 -4.47 0.57
CA GLY A 190 -11.72 -3.09 0.40
C GLY A 190 -10.38 -2.97 -0.32
N ALA A 191 -9.81 -4.05 -0.84
CA ALA A 191 -8.54 -3.99 -1.56
C ALA A 191 -8.66 -3.12 -2.81
N ALA A 192 -7.65 -2.27 -3.05
CA ALA A 192 -7.68 -1.29 -4.11
C ALA A 192 -6.55 -1.48 -5.12
N VAL A 193 -6.83 -1.15 -6.38
CA VAL A 193 -5.82 -1.12 -7.45
C VAL A 193 -6.03 0.13 -8.30
N THR A 194 -4.93 0.77 -8.66
CA THR A 194 -4.90 1.91 -9.58
C THR A 194 -4.11 1.54 -10.82
N LEU A 195 -4.71 1.70 -12.00
CA LEU A 195 -4.12 1.34 -13.28
C LEU A 195 -4.20 2.50 -14.25
N LYS A 196 -3.14 2.69 -15.03
CA LYS A 196 -3.17 3.58 -16.21
C LYS A 196 -3.53 2.79 -17.46
N GLY A 197 -4.27 3.44 -18.34
CA GLY A 197 -4.76 2.82 -19.55
C GLY A 197 -5.28 3.83 -20.55
N THR A 198 -5.92 3.31 -21.58
CA THR A 198 -6.35 4.11 -22.71
C THR A 198 -7.81 3.85 -23.06
N ALA A 199 -8.53 4.90 -23.43
CA ALA A 199 -9.85 4.84 -24.03
C ALA A 199 -9.77 4.38 -25.49
N THR A 200 -10.72 3.54 -25.90
CA THR A 200 -10.98 3.19 -27.30
C THR A 200 -12.27 3.87 -27.72
N ARG A 201 -12.23 4.54 -28.88
CA ARG A 201 -13.38 5.24 -29.45
C ARG A 201 -13.97 4.44 -30.61
N GLU A 202 -15.26 4.61 -30.81
CA GLU A 202 -15.94 4.13 -32.01
C GLU A 202 -15.41 4.86 -33.25
N ASP A 203 -15.47 4.21 -34.42
CA ASP A 203 -15.39 4.93 -35.68
C ASP A 203 -16.80 5.41 -36.07
N CYS A 204 -17.02 6.70 -35.92
CA CYS A 204 -18.31 7.35 -36.16
C CYS A 204 -18.27 8.39 -37.30
N GLY A 205 -17.15 8.46 -38.04
CA GLY A 205 -16.97 9.40 -39.16
C GLY A 205 -16.95 10.89 -38.76
N ARG A 206 -16.80 11.21 -37.47
CA ARG A 206 -16.73 12.59 -36.95
C ARG A 206 -15.36 12.89 -36.36
N LYS A 207 -15.05 14.19 -36.21
CA LYS A 207 -13.80 14.65 -35.58
C LYS A 207 -13.64 14.13 -34.14
N GLN A 208 -14.73 13.90 -33.40
CA GLN A 208 -14.69 13.31 -32.06
C GLN A 208 -15.78 12.26 -31.91
N CYS A 209 -15.37 11.00 -31.74
CA CYS A 209 -16.27 9.88 -31.58
C CYS A 209 -16.40 9.43 -30.13
N PRO A 210 -17.54 8.83 -29.72
CA PRO A 210 -17.74 8.37 -28.36
C PRO A 210 -16.69 7.34 -27.94
N VAL A 211 -16.31 7.36 -26.66
CA VAL A 211 -15.55 6.27 -26.05
C VAL A 211 -16.48 5.07 -25.88
N ILE A 212 -16.05 3.91 -26.36
CA ILE A 212 -16.82 2.65 -26.27
C ILE A 212 -16.21 1.66 -25.30
N SER A 213 -14.91 1.77 -25.02
CA SER A 213 -14.26 0.94 -24.02
C SER A 213 -12.99 1.59 -23.46
N TYR A 214 -12.50 1.04 -22.37
CA TYR A 214 -11.22 1.37 -21.78
C TYR A 214 -10.40 0.11 -21.59
N LYS A 215 -9.09 0.21 -21.77
CA LYS A 215 -8.15 -0.90 -21.60
C LYS A 215 -7.01 -0.50 -20.68
N PHE A 216 -6.82 -1.28 -19.63
CA PHE A 216 -5.75 -1.14 -18.66
C PHE A 216 -4.92 -2.41 -18.64
N LYS A 217 -3.62 -2.28 -18.35
CA LYS A 217 -2.72 -3.42 -18.24
C LYS A 217 -2.02 -3.38 -16.89
N ASN A 218 -1.91 -4.55 -16.27
CA ASN A 218 -1.04 -4.81 -15.14
C ASN A 218 -0.34 -6.14 -15.39
N GLY A 219 0.97 -6.11 -15.69
CA GLY A 219 1.71 -7.31 -16.08
C GLY A 219 1.06 -8.07 -17.25
N LYS A 220 0.67 -9.33 -17.00
CA LYS A 220 0.00 -10.20 -17.99
C LYS A 220 -1.52 -10.08 -17.96
N THR A 221 -2.06 -9.24 -17.08
CA THR A 221 -3.49 -9.05 -16.86
C THR A 221 -3.97 -7.80 -17.58
N VAL A 222 -5.06 -7.95 -18.32
CA VAL A 222 -5.70 -6.89 -19.08
C VAL A 222 -7.10 -6.68 -18.52
N TYR A 223 -7.41 -5.45 -18.16
CA TYR A 223 -8.72 -5.04 -17.67
C TYR A 223 -9.40 -4.25 -18.76
N MET A 224 -10.60 -4.65 -19.12
CA MET A 224 -11.40 -4.00 -20.15
C MET A 224 -12.73 -3.59 -19.54
N LEU A 225 -13.03 -2.29 -19.63
CA LEU A 225 -14.35 -1.76 -19.35
C LEU A 225 -15.04 -1.45 -20.66
N SER A 226 -16.26 -1.91 -20.85
CA SER A 226 -17.06 -1.68 -22.03
C SER A 226 -18.28 -0.82 -21.70
N LYS A 227 -18.48 0.24 -22.47
CA LYS A 227 -19.70 1.07 -22.43
C LYS A 227 -20.80 0.53 -23.36
N LEU A 228 -20.48 -0.42 -24.24
CA LEU A 228 -21.43 -0.99 -25.19
C LEU A 228 -22.39 -1.98 -24.50
N ASP A 229 -21.84 -2.82 -23.62
CA ASP A 229 -22.57 -3.87 -22.91
C ASP A 229 -22.48 -3.75 -21.38
N ASN A 230 -21.90 -2.65 -20.87
CA ASN A 230 -21.73 -2.37 -19.46
C ASN A 230 -21.02 -3.50 -18.71
N SER A 231 -19.87 -3.94 -19.23
CA SER A 231 -19.11 -5.05 -18.68
C SER A 231 -17.69 -4.66 -18.25
N LEU A 232 -17.22 -5.33 -17.20
CA LEU A 232 -15.81 -5.46 -16.84
C LEU A 232 -15.34 -6.87 -17.23
N VAL A 233 -14.29 -6.94 -18.04
CA VAL A 233 -13.61 -8.18 -18.40
C VAL A 233 -12.16 -8.11 -17.92
N ILE A 234 -11.72 -9.15 -17.23
CA ILE A 234 -10.33 -9.30 -16.79
C ILE A 234 -9.78 -10.55 -17.48
N ILE A 235 -8.69 -10.35 -18.23
CA ILE A 235 -8.01 -11.37 -19.02
C ILE A 235 -6.61 -11.56 -18.46
N GLU A 236 -6.21 -12.77 -18.13
CA GLU A 236 -4.85 -13.11 -17.73
C GLU A 236 -4.33 -14.23 -18.62
N ASN A 237 -3.11 -14.11 -19.14
CA ASN A 237 -2.52 -15.10 -20.06
C ASN A 237 -3.44 -15.47 -21.25
N ASN A 238 -4.10 -14.47 -21.84
CA ASN A 238 -5.08 -14.62 -22.92
C ASN A 238 -6.34 -15.43 -22.58
N LYS A 239 -6.60 -15.70 -21.29
CA LYS A 239 -7.82 -16.35 -20.82
C LYS A 239 -8.67 -15.36 -20.02
N VAL A 240 -9.97 -15.33 -20.28
CA VAL A 240 -10.90 -14.57 -19.45
C VAL A 240 -10.96 -15.23 -18.07
N ILE A 241 -10.49 -14.52 -17.05
CA ILE A 241 -10.54 -14.97 -15.65
C ILE A 241 -11.75 -14.39 -14.92
N MET A 242 -12.29 -13.29 -15.42
CA MET A 242 -13.48 -12.66 -14.86
C MET A 242 -14.25 -11.88 -15.91
N GLN A 243 -15.57 -11.99 -15.88
CA GLN A 243 -16.47 -11.12 -16.61
C GLN A 243 -17.66 -10.78 -15.70
N GLN A 244 -17.95 -9.49 -15.56
CA GLN A 244 -19.05 -9.00 -14.74
C GLN A 244 -19.76 -7.85 -15.43
N ASN A 245 -21.09 -7.86 -15.37
CA ASN A 245 -21.87 -6.69 -15.73
C ASN A 245 -21.85 -5.68 -14.59
N GLY A 246 -22.04 -4.42 -14.92
CA GLY A 246 -22.13 -3.33 -13.96
C GLY A 246 -23.01 -2.19 -14.43
N SER A 247 -23.01 -1.12 -13.65
CA SER A 247 -23.74 0.11 -13.94
C SER A 247 -22.82 1.31 -13.88
N TRP A 248 -22.97 2.19 -14.87
CA TRP A 248 -22.27 3.48 -14.91
C TRP A 248 -23.06 4.53 -14.13
N GLN A 249 -22.34 5.38 -13.40
CA GLN A 249 -22.85 6.56 -12.72
C GLN A 249 -21.94 7.73 -13.08
N ARG A 250 -22.51 8.86 -13.50
CA ARG A 250 -21.76 10.11 -13.59
C ARG A 250 -21.77 10.81 -12.24
N SER A 251 -20.77 11.63 -11.95
CA SER A 251 -20.95 12.65 -10.92
C SER A 251 -22.03 13.61 -11.40
N GLU A 252 -23.16 13.66 -10.70
CA GLU A 252 -24.02 14.84 -10.76
C GLU A 252 -23.23 15.98 -10.10
N ASN A 253 -22.99 17.05 -10.86
CA ASN A 253 -22.39 18.28 -10.35
C ASN A 253 -23.32 18.96 -9.34
#